data_AF-A0A1X1U443-F1
#
_entry.id   AF-A0A1X1U443-F1
#
_cell.length_a   1.000
_cell.length_b   1.000
_cell.length_c   1.000
_cell.angle_alpha   90.00
_cell.angle_beta   90.00
_cell.angle_gamma   90.00
#
_symmetry.space_group_name_H-M   'P 1'
#
loop_
_entity.id
_entity.type
_entity.pdbx_description
1 polymer ?
#
loop_
_entity_poly.entity_id
_entity_poly.type
_entity_poly.pdbx_seq_one_letter_code
_entity_poly.pdbx_strand_id
1 'polypeptide(L)'
;MAVVRPIWERRETSLRGTNMPRPGSNNEFPYHPTLLEVAQRQQELDVWEALQVGGYRFAKPGTIISCLVSAVMLFLALTPIPPNWPWNIPLVIVAIFGAVAMVVCGLLWFDTPQAGPRPEQLALVPFARAENLYLMNAQPVEPYLARCTCPGCGDESTHLVRQPVEGEPEWSTVTRQCRACGREWAQS
;
A
#
# COMPACT_ATOMS: atom_id res chain seq x y z
N MET A 1 3.52 -24.83 -4.11
CA MET A 1 4.58 -24.53 -3.12
C MET A 1 5.52 -23.54 -3.76
N ALA A 2 5.35 -22.25 -3.47
CA ALA A 2 6.17 -21.17 -4.04
C ALA A 2 7.49 -21.09 -3.26
N VAL A 3 8.62 -21.15 -3.97
CA VAL A 3 9.94 -21.00 -3.39
C VAL A 3 10.29 -19.52 -3.40
N VAL A 4 10.13 -18.86 -2.24
CA VAL A 4 10.57 -17.47 -2.01
C VAL A 4 11.98 -17.52 -1.41
N ARG A 5 12.95 -16.95 -2.12
CA ARG A 5 14.34 -16.87 -1.62
C ARG A 5 14.53 -15.61 -0.75
N PRO A 6 15.24 -15.71 0.38
CA PRO A 6 15.54 -14.55 1.23
C PRO A 6 16.53 -13.58 0.56
N ILE A 7 16.31 -12.28 0.81
CA ILE A 7 16.96 -11.08 0.25
C ILE A 7 18.43 -10.87 0.72
N TRP A 8 19.24 -11.92 0.84
CA TRP A 8 20.59 -11.79 1.44
C TRP A 8 21.76 -12.07 0.50
N GLU A 9 21.51 -12.40 -0.77
CA GLU A 9 22.57 -12.53 -1.79
C GLU A 9 22.40 -11.51 -2.91
N ARG A 10 22.69 -10.24 -2.59
CA ARG A 10 22.93 -9.18 -3.57
C ARG A 10 24.43 -8.97 -3.74
N ARG A 11 25.12 -9.92 -4.35
CA ARG A 11 26.41 -9.68 -5.04
C ARG A 11 26.71 -10.81 -6.01
N GLU A 12 27.12 -10.42 -7.22
CA GLU A 12 27.79 -11.25 -8.24
C GLU A 12 26.86 -12.27 -8.92
N THR A 13 26.38 -12.08 -10.16
CA THR A 13 27.18 -11.95 -11.38
C THR A 13 26.24 -11.65 -12.55
N SER A 14 26.65 -10.67 -13.36
CA SER A 14 26.14 -10.47 -14.72
C SER A 14 26.59 -11.65 -15.58
N LEU A 15 25.65 -12.49 -16.03
CA LEU A 15 25.90 -13.42 -17.13
C LEU A 15 24.70 -13.43 -18.07
N ARG A 16 24.94 -12.77 -19.20
CA ARG A 16 24.09 -12.62 -20.38
C ARG A 16 23.79 -13.99 -20.98
N GLY A 17 22.74 -14.65 -20.50
CA GLY A 17 22.22 -15.90 -21.07
C GLY A 17 21.28 -15.61 -22.23
N THR A 18 21.80 -15.71 -23.46
CA THR A 18 21.01 -15.82 -24.70
C THR A 18 20.32 -17.18 -24.74
N ASN A 19 19.06 -17.24 -24.32
CA ASN A 19 18.15 -18.34 -24.67
C ASN A 19 16.78 -17.75 -25.00
N MET A 20 16.42 -17.74 -26.29
CA MET A 20 15.04 -17.47 -26.70
C MET A 20 14.15 -18.64 -26.28
N PRO A 21 12.98 -18.40 -25.67
CA PRO A 21 12.02 -19.47 -25.43
C PRO A 21 11.32 -19.87 -26.73
N ARG A 22 11.18 -21.19 -26.94
CA ARG A 22 10.47 -21.82 -28.05
C ARG A 22 8.95 -21.67 -27.82
N PRO A 23 8.15 -21.35 -28.85
CA PRO A 23 6.70 -21.22 -28.70
C PRO A 23 6.10 -22.63 -28.54
N GLY A 24 5.51 -22.93 -27.37
CA GLY A 24 4.81 -24.20 -27.14
C GLY A 24 4.86 -24.77 -25.73
N SER A 25 5.61 -24.20 -24.78
CA SER A 25 5.41 -24.53 -23.37
C SER A 25 4.19 -23.78 -22.86
N ASN A 26 3.31 -24.45 -22.10
CA ASN A 26 2.31 -23.79 -21.27
C ASN A 26 3.01 -22.71 -20.45
N ASN A 27 2.89 -21.46 -20.87
CA ASN A 27 3.60 -20.31 -20.28
C ASN A 27 2.90 -19.93 -18.99
N GLU A 28 3.04 -20.76 -17.97
CA GLU A 28 2.64 -20.38 -16.62
C GLU A 28 3.73 -19.48 -16.05
N PHE A 29 3.62 -18.19 -16.40
CA PHE A 29 4.45 -17.16 -15.81
C PHE A 29 4.20 -17.07 -14.31
N PRO A 30 5.20 -16.71 -13.50
CA PRO A 30 5.01 -16.53 -12.07
C PRO A 30 3.94 -15.45 -11.82
N TYR A 31 3.16 -15.62 -10.76
CA TYR A 31 2.19 -14.60 -10.36
C TYR A 31 2.92 -13.35 -9.85
N HIS A 32 2.55 -12.19 -10.39
CA HIS A 32 3.05 -10.90 -9.95
C HIS A 32 1.95 -10.16 -9.20
N PRO A 33 2.19 -9.72 -7.95
CA PRO A 33 1.19 -9.02 -7.18
C PRO A 33 0.91 -7.65 -7.80
N THR A 34 -0.36 -7.25 -7.78
CA THR A 34 -0.81 -5.93 -8.21
C THR A 34 -0.37 -4.86 -7.21
N LEU A 35 -0.31 -3.60 -7.68
CA LEU A 35 -0.03 -2.45 -6.79
C LEU A 35 -1.03 -2.35 -5.63
N LEU A 36 -2.29 -2.74 -5.87
CA LEU A 36 -3.33 -2.74 -4.85
C LEU A 36 -3.05 -3.77 -3.76
N GLU A 37 -2.69 -5.00 -4.14
CA GLU A 37 -2.37 -6.07 -3.19
C GLU A 37 -1.10 -5.74 -2.38
N VAL A 38 -0.10 -5.13 -3.01
CA VAL A 38 1.10 -4.64 -2.31
C VAL A 38 0.72 -3.57 -1.28
N ALA A 39 -0.12 -2.60 -1.66
CA ALA A 39 -0.58 -1.55 -0.75
C ALA A 39 -1.39 -2.13 0.43
N GLN A 40 -2.29 -3.08 0.15
CA GLN A 40 -3.07 -3.76 1.17
C GLN A 40 -2.16 -4.54 2.15
N ARG A 41 -1.17 -5.28 1.64
CA ARG A 41 -0.23 -6.00 2.49
C ARG A 41 0.65 -5.08 3.33
N GLN A 42 1.02 -3.91 2.80
CA GLN A 42 1.73 -2.92 3.60
C GLN A 42 0.87 -2.43 4.77
N GLN A 43 -0.42 -2.17 4.55
CA GLN A 43 -1.33 -1.78 5.62
C GLN A 43 -1.48 -2.88 6.69
N GLU A 44 -1.57 -4.15 6.29
CA GLU A 44 -1.63 -5.27 7.23
C GLU A 44 -0.36 -5.41 8.07
N LEU A 45 0.81 -5.18 7.45
CA LEU A 45 2.09 -5.14 8.16
C LEU A 45 2.15 -3.99 9.15
N ASP A 46 1.71 -2.80 8.77
CA ASP A 46 1.70 -1.62 9.64
C ASP A 46 0.77 -1.84 10.86
N VAL A 47 -0.40 -2.45 10.64
CA VAL A 47 -1.33 -2.83 11.73
C VAL A 47 -0.72 -3.90 12.63
N TRP A 48 -0.08 -4.92 12.04
CA TRP A 48 0.60 -5.96 12.80
C TRP A 48 1.73 -5.38 13.66
N GLU A 49 2.56 -4.50 13.09
CA GLU A 49 3.62 -3.78 13.82
C GLU A 49 3.04 -2.87 14.90
N ALA A 50 1.92 -2.19 14.64
CA ALA A 50 1.24 -1.39 15.65
C ALA A 50 0.72 -2.24 16.83
N LEU A 51 0.21 -3.44 16.56
CA LEU A 51 -0.22 -4.38 17.62
C LEU A 51 0.98 -4.92 18.40
N GLN A 52 2.08 -5.27 17.71
CA GLN A 52 3.27 -5.88 18.30
C GLN A 52 4.15 -4.90 19.08
N VAL A 53 4.38 -3.70 18.53
CA VAL A 53 5.21 -2.64 19.14
C VAL A 53 4.37 -1.75 20.05
N GLY A 54 3.11 -1.52 19.70
CA GLY A 54 2.20 -0.62 20.40
C GLY A 54 1.54 -1.26 21.62
N GLY A 55 1.17 -2.55 21.55
CA GLY A 55 0.44 -3.27 22.61
C GLY A 55 -0.56 -2.38 23.37
N TYR A 56 -0.67 -2.60 24.68
CA TYR A 56 -1.25 -1.60 25.58
C TYR A 56 -0.12 -0.79 26.26
N ARG A 57 0.63 0.00 25.49
CA ARG A 57 1.73 0.85 26.02
C ARG A 57 1.33 1.73 27.21
N PHE A 58 0.05 2.11 27.29
CA PHE A 58 -0.49 2.89 28.40
C PHE A 58 -1.01 2.06 29.58
N ALA A 59 -1.08 0.72 29.47
CA ALA A 59 -1.52 -0.14 30.56
C ALA A 59 -0.56 -0.14 31.76
N LYS A 60 0.77 -0.16 31.54
CA LYS A 60 1.76 -0.03 32.65
C LYS A 60 1.68 1.29 33.38
N PRO A 61 1.85 2.45 32.69
CA PRO A 61 1.84 3.71 33.41
C PRO A 61 0.44 3.98 33.96
N GLY A 62 -0.62 3.59 33.25
CA GLY A 62 -2.01 3.71 33.69
C GLY A 62 -2.30 2.96 34.99
N THR A 63 -1.92 1.68 35.09
CA THR A 63 -2.06 0.91 36.34
C THR A 63 -1.34 1.55 37.52
N ILE A 64 -0.06 1.91 37.33
CA ILE A 64 0.79 2.46 38.39
C ILE A 64 0.23 3.81 38.87
N ILE A 65 -0.08 4.73 37.95
CA ILE A 65 -0.61 6.06 38.28
C ILE A 65 -1.98 5.91 38.95
N SER A 66 -2.85 5.07 38.42
CA SER A 66 -4.20 4.89 38.95
C SER A 66 -4.19 4.25 40.34
N CYS A 67 -3.27 3.31 40.59
CA CYS A 67 -3.04 2.76 41.92
C CYS A 67 -2.59 3.84 42.92
N LEU A 68 -1.61 4.67 42.53
CA LEU A 68 -1.10 5.75 43.37
C LEU A 68 -2.18 6.79 43.68
N VAL A 69 -2.97 7.22 42.69
CA VAL A 69 -4.07 8.18 42.88
C VAL A 69 -5.13 7.60 43.80
N SER A 70 -5.56 6.36 43.59
CA SER A 70 -6.54 5.72 44.48
C SER A 70 -6.03 5.60 45.92
N ALA A 71 -4.77 5.19 46.12
CA ALA A 71 -4.18 5.07 47.44
C ALA A 71 -4.11 6.41 48.18
N VAL A 72 -3.69 7.48 47.48
CA VAL A 72 -3.63 8.83 48.05
C VAL A 72 -5.01 9.37 48.38
N MET A 73 -6.00 9.21 47.48
CA MET A 73 -7.36 9.70 47.69
C MET A 73 -8.06 8.96 48.84
N LEU A 74 -7.86 7.64 48.95
CA LEU A 74 -8.38 6.85 50.06
C LEU A 74 -7.73 7.24 51.39
N PHE A 75 -6.42 7.46 51.40
CA PHE A 75 -5.70 7.92 52.59
C PHE A 75 -6.24 9.29 53.06
N LEU A 76 -6.39 10.25 52.16
CA LEU A 76 -6.94 11.59 52.48
C LEU A 76 -8.40 11.55 52.95
N ALA A 77 -9.20 10.61 52.45
CA ALA A 77 -10.58 10.41 52.90
C ALA A 77 -10.66 9.80 54.32
N LEU A 78 -9.71 8.91 54.66
CA LEU A 78 -9.69 8.19 55.94
C LEU A 78 -8.91 8.90 57.05
N THR A 79 -7.90 9.72 56.72
CA THR A 79 -7.14 10.44 57.73
C THR A 79 -7.99 11.54 58.38
N PRO A 80 -7.99 11.66 59.72
CA PRO A 80 -8.74 12.67 60.43
C PRO A 80 -7.99 14.02 60.37
N ILE A 81 -7.93 14.61 59.17
CA ILE A 81 -7.43 15.98 58.96
C ILE A 81 -8.68 16.88 58.85
N PRO A 82 -9.01 17.67 59.90
CA PRO A 82 -10.15 18.57 59.85
C PRO A 82 -9.78 19.87 59.11
N PRO A 83 -10.62 20.42 58.20
CA PRO A 83 -11.90 19.92 57.72
C PRO A 83 -11.80 19.47 56.24
N ASN A 84 -11.71 18.16 56.00
CA ASN A 84 -11.92 17.54 54.67
C ASN A 84 -13.39 17.61 54.17
N TRP A 85 -14.19 18.48 54.78
CA TRP A 85 -15.58 18.78 54.46
C TRP A 85 -15.60 19.99 53.52
N PRO A 86 -16.21 19.97 52.32
CA PRO A 86 -17.14 19.00 51.71
C PRO A 86 -16.49 17.94 50.79
N TRP A 87 -15.17 17.86 50.76
CA TRP A 87 -14.41 17.13 49.73
C TRP A 87 -14.39 15.60 49.89
N ASN A 88 -14.83 15.07 51.03
CA ASN A 88 -14.81 13.62 51.29
C ASN A 88 -15.58 12.79 50.23
N ILE A 89 -16.78 13.24 49.84
CA ILE A 89 -17.60 12.55 48.82
C ILE A 89 -16.87 12.55 47.45
N PRO A 90 -16.40 13.69 46.90
CA PRO A 90 -15.56 13.70 45.71
C PRO A 90 -14.30 12.81 45.78
N LEU A 91 -13.60 12.79 46.92
CA LEU A 91 -12.37 11.99 47.08
C LEU A 91 -12.65 10.49 46.97
N VAL A 92 -13.73 10.01 47.60
CA VAL A 92 -14.15 8.60 47.51
C VAL A 92 -14.55 8.25 46.08
N ILE A 93 -15.27 9.14 45.38
CA ILE A 93 -15.64 8.94 43.97
C ILE A 93 -14.39 8.78 43.09
N VAL A 94 -13.41 9.67 43.24
CA VAL A 94 -12.13 9.57 42.49
C VAL A 94 -11.38 8.29 42.84
N ALA A 95 -11.37 7.88 44.10
CA ALA A 95 -10.73 6.63 44.53
C ALA A 95 -11.36 5.39 43.86
N ILE A 96 -12.70 5.35 43.74
CA ILE A 96 -13.42 4.28 43.05
C ILE A 96 -13.07 4.28 41.56
N PHE A 97 -13.14 5.43 40.88
CA PHE A 97 -12.79 5.50 39.45
C PHE A 97 -11.33 5.13 39.18
N GLY A 98 -10.41 5.54 40.06
CA GLY A 98 -9.01 5.11 39.98
C GLY A 98 -8.84 3.61 40.23
N ALA A 99 -9.64 3.00 41.11
CA ALA A 99 -9.57 1.55 41.34
C ALA A 99 -10.07 0.79 40.11
N VAL A 100 -11.18 1.25 39.50
CA VAL A 100 -11.70 0.67 38.26
C VAL A 100 -10.69 0.82 37.12
N ALA A 101 -10.12 2.01 36.93
CA ALA A 101 -9.10 2.23 35.91
C ALA A 101 -7.83 1.40 36.15
N MET A 102 -7.42 1.21 37.41
CA MET A 102 -6.31 0.33 37.77
C MET A 102 -6.59 -1.12 37.42
N VAL A 103 -7.79 -1.64 37.70
CA VAL A 103 -8.19 -3.00 37.33
C VAL A 103 -8.23 -3.17 35.81
N VAL A 104 -8.86 -2.24 35.09
CA VAL A 104 -8.95 -2.30 33.62
C VAL A 104 -7.57 -2.23 32.99
N CYS A 105 -6.74 -1.24 33.35
CA CYS A 105 -5.37 -1.16 32.85
C CYS A 105 -4.53 -2.37 33.27
N GLY A 106 -4.81 -2.98 34.43
CA GLY A 106 -4.10 -4.16 34.93
C GLY A 106 -4.42 -5.39 34.11
N LEU A 107 -5.70 -5.62 33.81
CA LEU A 107 -6.13 -6.66 32.90
C LEU A 107 -5.53 -6.47 31.51
N LEU A 108 -5.54 -5.24 30.99
CA LEU A 108 -4.89 -4.91 29.71
C LEU A 108 -3.36 -5.03 29.74
N TRP A 109 -2.72 -4.90 30.91
CA TRP A 109 -1.28 -5.13 31.06
C TRP A 109 -0.93 -6.62 30.98
N PHE A 110 -1.78 -7.48 31.58
CA PHE A 110 -1.61 -8.93 31.53
C PHE A 110 -2.06 -9.53 30.19
N ASP A 111 -3.00 -8.88 29.51
CA ASP A 111 -3.39 -9.25 28.16
C ASP A 111 -2.34 -8.75 27.17
N THR A 112 -1.35 -9.60 26.86
CA THR A 112 -0.43 -9.35 25.74
C THR A 112 -1.15 -9.75 24.45
N PRO A 113 -1.60 -8.79 23.61
CA PRO A 113 -2.18 -9.15 22.33
C PRO A 113 -1.10 -9.83 21.50
N GLN A 114 -1.20 -11.15 21.36
CA GLN A 114 -0.37 -11.86 20.41
C GLN A 114 -0.98 -11.60 19.04
N ALA A 115 -0.43 -10.62 18.33
CA ALA A 115 -0.67 -10.53 16.91
C ALA A 115 -0.28 -11.88 16.30
N GLY A 116 -1.11 -12.42 15.40
CA GLY A 116 -0.85 -13.70 14.73
C GLY A 116 0.48 -13.72 13.97
N PRO A 117 0.75 -14.75 13.15
CA PRO A 117 1.99 -14.80 12.38
C PRO A 117 2.17 -13.52 11.53
N ARG A 118 3.40 -13.00 11.49
CA ARG A 118 3.72 -11.80 10.71
C ARG A 118 3.33 -12.02 9.25
N PRO A 119 2.54 -11.12 8.63
CA PRO A 119 2.25 -11.18 7.20
C PRO A 119 3.54 -11.20 6.36
N GLU A 120 3.53 -11.94 5.25
CA GLU A 120 4.65 -11.92 4.30
C GLU A 120 4.64 -10.63 3.49
N GLN A 121 5.82 -10.04 3.29
CA GLN A 121 5.96 -8.84 2.48
C GLN A 121 5.89 -9.21 0.99
N LEU A 122 4.98 -8.56 0.25
CA LEU A 122 4.93 -8.66 -1.20
C LEU A 122 5.90 -7.66 -1.82
N ALA A 123 6.73 -8.14 -2.74
CA ALA A 123 7.68 -7.31 -3.49
C ALA A 123 7.26 -7.23 -4.96
N LEU A 124 7.44 -6.05 -5.55
CA LEU A 124 7.34 -5.86 -6.98
C LEU A 124 8.62 -6.40 -7.63
N VAL A 125 8.47 -7.48 -8.39
CA VAL A 125 9.58 -8.12 -9.12
C VAL A 125 9.49 -7.69 -10.59
N PRO A 126 10.61 -7.32 -11.24
CA PRO A 126 10.58 -7.04 -12.66
C PRO A 126 10.20 -8.29 -13.46
N PHE A 127 9.32 -8.12 -14.43
CA PHE A 127 8.96 -9.16 -15.39
C PHE A 127 10.18 -9.68 -16.15
N ALA A 128 10.23 -10.98 -16.40
CA ALA A 128 11.25 -11.57 -17.25
C ALA A 128 11.11 -11.05 -18.69
N ARG A 129 12.20 -11.04 -19.47
CA ARG A 129 12.15 -10.56 -20.87
C ARG A 129 11.10 -11.29 -21.71
N ALA A 130 11.00 -12.62 -21.57
CA ALA A 130 10.04 -13.43 -22.31
C ALA A 130 8.59 -13.09 -21.94
N GLU A 131 8.35 -12.84 -20.66
CA GLU A 131 7.04 -12.45 -20.11
C GLU A 131 6.63 -11.06 -20.59
N ASN A 132 7.54 -10.09 -20.54
CA ASN A 132 7.30 -8.76 -21.09
C ASN A 132 6.93 -8.81 -22.58
N LEU A 133 7.66 -9.58 -23.39
CA LEU A 133 7.35 -9.73 -24.80
C LEU A 133 5.99 -10.38 -25.02
N TYR A 134 5.64 -11.39 -24.21
CA TYR A 134 4.32 -12.01 -24.26
C TYR A 134 3.20 -11.02 -23.92
N LEU A 135 3.35 -10.27 -22.82
CA LEU A 135 2.38 -9.27 -22.39
C LEU A 135 2.24 -8.12 -23.38
N MET A 136 3.35 -7.61 -23.94
CA MET A 136 3.34 -6.57 -24.97
C MET A 136 2.62 -7.04 -26.24
N ASN A 137 2.84 -8.28 -26.67
CA ASN A 137 2.17 -8.83 -27.85
C ASN A 137 0.68 -9.11 -27.64
N ALA A 138 0.24 -9.27 -26.39
CA ALA A 138 -1.16 -9.48 -26.05
C ALA A 138 -1.96 -8.17 -25.97
N GLN A 139 -1.30 -7.00 -25.97
CA GLN A 139 -2.00 -5.72 -25.92
C GLN A 139 -2.74 -5.46 -27.24
N PRO A 140 -3.98 -4.93 -27.18
CA PRO A 140 -4.66 -4.49 -28.39
C PRO A 140 -3.84 -3.38 -29.07
N VAL A 141 -3.90 -3.32 -30.39
CA VAL A 141 -3.26 -2.25 -31.16
C VAL A 141 -3.92 -0.92 -30.80
N GLU A 142 -3.23 -0.09 -30.02
CA GLU A 142 -3.66 1.26 -29.71
C GLU A 142 -3.31 2.21 -30.88
N PRO A 143 -4.22 3.12 -31.28
CA PRO A 143 -3.91 4.11 -32.29
C PRO A 143 -2.85 5.07 -31.74
N TYR A 144 -1.79 5.29 -32.51
CA TYR A 144 -0.76 6.27 -32.15
C TYR A 144 -1.36 7.67 -32.18
N LEU A 145 -1.01 8.48 -31.19
CA LEU A 145 -1.57 9.80 -30.98
C LEU A 145 -0.43 10.84 -31.00
N ALA A 146 -0.59 11.89 -31.80
CA ALA A 146 0.41 12.95 -31.90
C ALA A 146 -0.26 14.33 -31.80
N ARG A 147 0.32 15.22 -30.99
CA ARG A 147 -0.11 16.61 -30.89
C ARG A 147 0.47 17.41 -32.06
N CYS A 148 -0.39 18.00 -32.88
CA CYS A 148 0.00 18.87 -33.97
C CYS A 148 -1.16 19.77 -34.38
N THR A 149 -0.89 20.75 -35.22
CA THR A 149 -1.90 21.64 -35.76
C THR A 149 -2.54 21.01 -36.99
N CYS A 150 -3.87 20.94 -37.03
CA CYS A 150 -4.61 20.48 -38.19
C CYS A 150 -4.44 21.48 -39.35
N PRO A 151 -3.97 21.04 -40.53
CA PRO A 151 -3.82 21.93 -41.69
C PRO A 151 -5.16 22.41 -42.26
N GLY A 152 -6.27 21.75 -41.89
CA GLY A 152 -7.61 22.11 -42.36
C GLY A 152 -8.27 23.21 -41.51
N CYS A 153 -8.33 23.03 -40.20
CA CYS A 153 -9.06 23.92 -39.28
C CYS A 153 -8.17 24.70 -38.31
N GLY A 154 -6.85 24.46 -38.29
CA GLY A 154 -5.92 25.10 -37.35
C GLY A 154 -6.01 24.59 -35.91
N ASP A 155 -6.83 23.56 -35.64
CA ASP A 155 -6.95 22.97 -34.29
C ASP A 155 -5.62 22.35 -33.84
N GLU A 156 -5.15 22.70 -32.66
CA GLU A 156 -3.93 22.15 -32.07
C GLU A 156 -4.31 21.12 -31.01
N SER A 157 -4.50 19.88 -31.44
CA SER A 157 -4.92 18.81 -30.54
C SER A 157 -4.23 17.49 -30.86
N THR A 158 -4.54 16.47 -30.07
CA THR A 158 -4.06 15.12 -30.27
C THR A 158 -4.84 14.48 -31.41
N HIS A 159 -4.15 14.18 -32.50
CA HIS A 159 -4.74 13.60 -33.70
C HIS A 159 -4.40 12.11 -33.80
N LEU A 160 -5.34 11.33 -34.33
CA LEU A 160 -5.17 9.90 -34.58
C LEU A 160 -4.16 9.72 -35.71
N VAL A 161 -3.20 8.82 -35.51
CA VAL A 161 -2.15 8.48 -36.47
C VAL A 161 -2.28 6.99 -36.76
N ARG A 162 -2.40 6.65 -38.04
CA ARG A 162 -2.43 5.28 -38.54
C ARG A 162 -1.42 5.09 -39.65
N GLN A 163 -1.09 3.83 -39.92
CA GLN A 163 -0.35 3.48 -41.12
C GLN A 163 -1.22 3.75 -42.36
N PRO A 164 -0.59 4.10 -43.49
CA PRO A 164 -1.29 4.21 -44.75
C PRO A 164 -1.88 2.87 -45.19
N VAL A 165 -3.05 2.91 -45.82
CA VAL A 165 -3.71 1.71 -46.38
C VAL A 165 -3.52 1.63 -47.88
N GLU A 166 -3.83 0.47 -48.47
CA GLU A 166 -3.75 0.27 -49.92
C GLU A 166 -4.61 1.32 -50.66
N GLY A 167 -3.98 2.04 -51.60
CA GLY A 167 -4.60 3.16 -52.32
C GLY A 167 -4.24 4.56 -51.81
N GLU A 168 -3.53 4.68 -50.69
CA GLU A 168 -2.97 5.95 -50.19
C GLU A 168 -1.60 6.28 -50.82
N PRO A 169 -1.13 7.53 -50.73
CA PRO A 169 0.11 7.93 -51.40
C PRO A 169 1.33 7.15 -50.90
N GLU A 170 2.14 6.62 -51.82
CA GLU A 170 3.31 5.79 -51.48
C GLU A 170 4.39 6.53 -50.67
N TRP A 171 4.44 7.87 -50.78
CA TRP A 171 5.37 8.69 -50.01
C TRP A 171 4.91 8.90 -48.56
N SER A 172 3.67 8.56 -48.23
CA SER A 172 3.14 8.74 -46.88
C SER A 172 3.71 7.69 -45.96
N THR A 173 4.28 8.14 -44.84
CA THR A 173 4.70 7.27 -43.73
C THR A 173 3.55 7.07 -42.76
N VAL A 174 2.68 8.08 -42.62
CA VAL A 174 1.51 8.05 -41.74
C VAL A 174 0.33 8.82 -42.34
N THR A 175 -0.88 8.38 -42.00
CA THR A 175 -2.11 9.12 -42.24
C THR A 175 -2.68 9.59 -40.91
N ARG A 176 -2.98 10.89 -40.81
CA ARG A 176 -3.52 11.52 -39.61
C ARG A 176 -4.98 11.89 -39.80
N GLN A 177 -5.77 11.85 -38.73
CA GLN A 177 -7.15 12.29 -38.72
C GLN A 177 -7.40 13.33 -37.61
N CYS A 178 -7.95 14.48 -38.00
CA CYS A 178 -8.33 15.54 -37.06
C CYS A 178 -9.65 15.19 -36.38
N ARG A 179 -9.67 15.18 -35.04
CA ARG A 179 -10.90 14.93 -34.28
C ARG A 179 -11.90 16.10 -34.36
N ALA A 180 -11.42 17.33 -34.55
CA ALA A 180 -12.28 18.51 -34.59
C ALA A 180 -13.04 18.65 -35.92
N CYS A 181 -12.37 18.43 -37.06
CA CYS A 181 -13.00 18.60 -38.38
C CYS A 181 -13.13 17.31 -39.19
N GLY A 182 -12.68 16.16 -38.68
CA GLY A 182 -12.74 14.86 -39.36
C GLY A 182 -11.78 14.70 -40.55
N ARG A 183 -11.01 15.75 -40.88
CA ARG A 183 -10.12 15.74 -42.06
C ARG A 183 -8.95 14.78 -41.85
N GLU A 184 -8.67 14.00 -42.89
CA GLU A 184 -7.47 13.18 -42.99
C GLU A 184 -6.39 13.87 -43.83
N TRP A 185 -5.12 13.66 -43.47
CA TRP A 185 -3.98 14.07 -44.30
C TRP A 185 -2.80 13.12 -44.15
N ALA A 186 -2.11 12.89 -45.26
CA ALA A 186 -0.89 12.11 -45.33
C ALA A 186 0.33 12.94 -44.91
N GLN A 187 1.31 12.29 -44.29
CA GLN A 187 2.59 12.88 -43.91
C GLN A 187 3.73 11.87 -44.13
N SER A 188 4.87 12.35 -44.62
CA SER A 188 6.12 11.57 -44.76
C SER A 188 6.94 11.56 -43.48
#